data_AF-A0AAW6JV41-F1
#
_entry.id   AF-A0AAW6JV41-F1
#
_cell.length_a   1.000
_cell.length_b   1.000
_cell.length_c   1.000
_cell.angle_alpha   90.00
_cell.angle_beta   90.00
_cell.angle_gamma   90.00
#
_symmetry.space_group_name_H-M   'P 1'
#
loop_
_entity.id
_entity.type
_entity.pdbx_description
1 polymer ?
#
loop_
_entity_poly.entity_id
_entity_poly.type
_entity_poly.pdbx_seq_one_letter_code
_entity_poly.pdbx_strand_id
1 'polypeptide(L)'
;LDNVYSCFEWFGSHKLQITPFIYALLQDYLLVSSTSIEMDLYRKNEAGDWLIINYQAGDNVELKSINLSFPIEQIYRNLDLTPETESTKLS
;
A
#
# COMPACT_ATOMS: atom_id res chain seq x y z
N LEU A 1 2.07 -7.54 12.68
CA LEU A 1 1.17 -6.74 13.55
C LEU A 1 1.80 -5.39 13.90
N ASP A 2 3.12 -5.29 14.09
CA ASP A 2 3.78 -4.03 14.46
C ASP A 2 3.78 -2.93 13.37
N ASN A 3 3.83 -3.31 12.09
CA ASN A 3 3.95 -2.34 11.00
C ASN A 3 2.66 -1.52 10.78
N VAL A 4 1.50 -2.11 11.10
CA VAL A 4 0.18 -1.50 10.91
C VAL A 4 -0.06 -0.43 11.98
N TYR A 5 0.20 -0.75 13.25
CA TYR A 5 0.08 0.21 14.34
C TYR A 5 1.12 1.33 14.23
N SER A 6 2.36 1.03 13.83
CA SER A 6 3.34 2.10 13.55
C SER A 6 2.93 3.01 12.40
N CYS A 7 2.27 2.50 11.35
CA CYS A 7 1.75 3.34 10.28
C CYS A 7 0.61 4.25 10.78
N PHE A 8 -0.33 3.71 11.56
CA PHE A 8 -1.39 4.49 12.21
C PHE A 8 -0.86 5.52 13.23
N GLU A 9 0.18 5.20 14.01
CA GLU A 9 0.83 6.18 14.91
C GLU A 9 1.62 7.24 14.15
N TRP A 10 2.24 6.90 13.01
CA TRP A 10 2.89 7.89 12.15
C TRP A 10 1.89 8.87 11.53
N PHE A 11 0.73 8.38 11.06
CA PHE A 11 -0.39 9.21 10.62
C PHE A 11 -1.06 10.00 11.76
N GLY A 12 -1.09 9.44 12.98
CA GLY A 12 -1.67 10.10 14.16
C GLY A 12 -0.77 11.20 14.75
N SER A 13 0.55 11.03 14.68
CA SER A 13 1.53 11.94 15.29
C SER A 13 1.97 13.08 14.36
N HIS A 14 1.93 12.88 13.05
CA HIS A 14 2.07 13.97 12.08
C HIS A 14 0.68 14.29 11.57
N LYS A 15 0.02 15.29 12.19
CA LYS A 15 -1.19 15.91 11.65
C LYS A 15 -0.92 16.39 10.21
N LEU A 16 -1.09 15.49 9.24
CA LEU A 16 -1.64 15.86 7.95
C LEU A 16 -2.90 16.64 8.31
N GLN A 17 -2.89 17.96 8.08
CA GLN A 17 -4.05 18.82 8.27
C GLN A 17 -5.11 18.51 7.20
N ILE A 18 -5.39 17.23 6.99
CA ILE A 18 -6.53 16.74 6.26
C ILE A 18 -7.68 16.92 7.23
N THR A 19 -8.57 17.85 6.89
CA THR A 19 -9.76 18.18 7.66
C THR A 19 -10.52 16.91 8.07
N PRO A 20 -11.13 16.86 9.28
CA PRO A 20 -11.74 15.66 9.86
C PRO A 20 -12.85 15.02 9.00
N PHE A 21 -13.31 15.69 7.94
CA PHE A 21 -14.29 15.20 7.00
C PHE A 21 -13.78 14.12 6.05
N ILE A 22 -12.49 14.08 5.70
CA ILE A 22 -11.97 13.15 4.69
C ILE A 22 -11.59 11.79 5.33
N TYR A 23 -11.13 11.78 6.58
CA TYR A 23 -10.72 10.55 7.27
C TYR A 23 -11.88 9.57 7.49
N ALA A 24 -13.08 10.08 7.77
CA ALA A 24 -14.26 9.23 7.98
C ALA A 24 -14.74 8.52 6.69
N LEU A 25 -14.40 9.07 5.51
CA LEU A 25 -14.83 8.57 4.20
C LEU A 25 -13.82 7.64 3.54
N LEU A 26 -12.62 7.45 4.12
CA LEU A 26 -11.61 6.54 3.59
C LEU A 26 -12.09 5.09 3.69
N GLN A 27 -12.18 4.40 2.56
CA GLN A 27 -12.64 3.01 2.46
C GLN A 27 -11.50 2.03 2.17
N ASP A 28 -10.64 2.37 1.21
CA ASP A 28 -9.50 1.56 0.80
C ASP A 28 -8.22 2.41 0.89
N TYR A 29 -7.19 1.89 1.54
CA TYR A 29 -5.84 2.45 1.58
C TYR A 29 -4.83 1.41 1.10
N LEU A 30 -4.09 1.75 0.06
CA LEU A 30 -3.20 0.82 -0.63
C LEU A 30 -1.75 1.24 -0.42
N LEU A 31 -0.97 0.36 0.21
CA LEU A 31 0.47 0.53 0.41
C LEU A 31 1.21 -0.31 -0.63
N VAL A 32 2.13 0.32 -1.36
CA VAL A 32 2.88 -0.31 -2.45
C VAL A 32 4.35 -0.37 -2.08
N SER A 33 4.94 -1.56 -2.08
CA SER A 33 6.40 -1.72 -1.91
C SER A 33 7.12 -1.13 -3.12
N SER A 34 8.22 -0.42 -2.91
CA SER A 34 9.07 0.11 -3.99
C SER A 34 10.24 -0.80 -4.35
N THR A 35 10.45 -1.88 -3.59
CA THR A 35 11.62 -2.78 -3.74
C THR A 35 11.24 -4.20 -4.13
N SER A 36 9.95 -4.54 -4.06
CA SER A 36 9.39 -5.86 -4.36
C SER A 36 7.98 -5.70 -4.94
N ILE A 37 7.52 -6.69 -5.73
CA ILE A 37 6.12 -6.74 -6.21
C ILE A 37 5.24 -7.26 -5.08
N GLU A 38 4.91 -6.37 -4.15
CA GLU A 38 4.17 -6.66 -2.94
C GLU A 38 3.34 -5.43 -2.53
N MET A 39 2.07 -5.64 -2.19
CA MET A 39 1.15 -4.56 -1.83
C MET A 39 0.24 -4.96 -0.66
N ASP A 40 0.00 -4.03 0.26
CA ASP A 40 -0.93 -4.21 1.36
C ASP A 40 -2.16 -3.32 1.15
N LEU A 41 -3.33 -3.93 1.05
CA LEU A 41 -4.60 -3.23 1.02
C LEU A 41 -5.26 -3.26 2.40
N TYR A 42 -5.40 -2.08 2.98
CA TYR A 42 -6.17 -1.83 4.19
C TYR A 42 -7.57 -1.41 3.77
N ARG A 43 -8.55 -2.23 4.10
CA ARG A 43 -9.95 -2.01 3.76
C ARG A 43 -10.80 -1.86 5.00
N LYS A 44 -11.54 -0.76 5.08
CA LYS A 44 -12.57 -0.59 6.09
C LYS A 44 -13.82 -1.36 5.68
N ASN A 45 -14.30 -2.24 6.54
CA ASN A 45 -15.54 -2.98 6.33
C ASN A 45 -16.77 -2.16 6.80
N GLU A 46 -17.97 -2.69 6.58
CA GLU A 46 -19.23 -2.04 6.98
C GLU A 46 -19.38 -1.87 8.50
N ALA A 47 -18.72 -2.72 9.30
CA ALA A 47 -18.67 -2.60 10.76
C ALA A 47 -17.68 -1.53 11.23
N GLY A 48 -16.85 -0.98 10.33
CA GLY A 48 -15.84 0.02 10.62
C GLY A 48 -14.46 -0.55 10.97
N ASP A 49 -14.29 -1.87 10.94
CA ASP A 49 -13.02 -2.55 11.17
C ASP A 49 -12.14 -2.53 9.93
N TRP A 50 -10.83 -2.55 10.14
CA TRP A 50 -9.84 -2.63 9.06
C TRP A 50 -9.39 -4.06 8.82
N LEU A 51 -9.57 -4.52 7.59
CA LEU A 51 -9.07 -5.79 7.07
C LEU A 51 -7.80 -5.53 6.26
N ILE A 52 -6.85 -6.47 6.34
CA ILE A 52 -5.60 -6.42 5.58
C ILE A 52 -5.62 -7.54 4.56
N ILE A 53 -5.43 -7.18 3.29
CA ILE A 53 -5.28 -8.10 2.19
C ILE A 53 -3.88 -7.88 1.62
N ASN A 54 -3.05 -8.91 1.66
CA ASN A 54 -1.68 -8.86 1.13
C ASN A 54 -1.72 -9.41 -0.30
N TYR A 55 -1.11 -8.67 -1.23
CA TYR A 55 -0.98 -9.05 -2.63
C TYR A 55 0.49 -9.27 -2.98
N GLN A 56 0.75 -10.28 -3.80
CA GLN A 56 2.04 -10.67 -4.31
C GLN A 56 2.02 -10.78 -5.84
N ALA A 57 3.20 -10.93 -6.45
CA ALA A 57 3.31 -11.14 -7.89
C ALA A 57 2.37 -12.26 -8.40
N GLY A 58 1.66 -11.98 -9.49
CA GLY A 58 0.63 -12.84 -10.07
C GLY A 58 -0.78 -12.58 -9.55
N ASP A 59 -0.94 -11.81 -8.47
CA ASP A 59 -2.26 -11.53 -7.91
C ASP A 59 -3.04 -10.50 -8.72
N ASN A 60 -4.36 -10.66 -8.68
CA ASN A 60 -5.31 -9.69 -9.20
C ASN A 60 -5.85 -8.82 -8.05
N VAL A 61 -5.49 -7.54 -8.05
CA VAL A 61 -5.88 -6.56 -7.03
C VAL A 61 -7.34 -6.17 -7.22
N GLU A 62 -8.08 -6.05 -6.12
CA GLU A 62 -9.50 -5.65 -6.14
C GLU A 62 -9.75 -4.48 -5.17
N LEU A 63 -10.12 -3.33 -5.74
CA LEU A 63 -10.56 -2.15 -5.01
C LEU A 63 -12.08 -2.02 -5.08
N LYS A 64 -12.77 -2.57 -4.08
CA LYS A 64 -14.24 -2.63 -3.99
C LYS A 64 -14.86 -1.24 -3.88
N SER A 65 -14.19 -0.30 -3.23
CA SER A 65 -14.68 1.08 -3.07
C SER A 65 -14.97 1.79 -4.40
N ILE A 66 -14.26 1.41 -5.46
CA ILE A 66 -14.37 2.01 -6.80
C ILE A 66 -14.68 0.99 -7.90
N ASN A 67 -15.01 -0.25 -7.52
CA ASN A 67 -15.25 -1.37 -8.45
C ASN A 67 -14.14 -1.53 -9.51
N LEU A 68 -12.89 -1.44 -9.08
CA LEU A 68 -11.71 -1.55 -9.95
C LEU A 68 -10.97 -2.86 -9.67
N SER A 69 -10.57 -3.54 -10.73
CA SER A 69 -9.76 -4.76 -10.65
C SER A 69 -8.68 -4.76 -11.72
N PHE A 70 -7.46 -5.15 -11.34
CA PHE A 70 -6.30 -5.15 -12.23
C PHE A 70 -5.21 -6.11 -11.72
N PRO A 71 -4.38 -6.68 -12.63
CA PRO A 71 -3.20 -7.46 -12.23
C PRO A 71 -2.16 -6.55 -11.58
N ILE A 72 -1.55 -6.99 -10.47
CA ILE A 72 -0.61 -6.20 -9.66
C ILE A 72 0.56 -5.62 -10.47
N GLU A 73 1.01 -6.35 -11.50
CA GLU A 73 2.11 -5.95 -12.38
C GLU A 73 1.83 -4.62 -13.08
N GLN A 74 0.57 -4.23 -13.23
CA GLN A 74 0.20 -2.96 -13.85
C GLN A 74 0.69 -1.74 -13.08
N ILE A 75 0.79 -1.84 -11.75
CA ILE A 75 1.28 -0.77 -10.86
C ILE A 75 2.80 -0.61 -11.01
N TYR A 76 3.50 -1.73 -11.22
CA TYR A 76 4.95 -1.77 -11.33
C TYR A 76 5.47 -1.56 -12.75
N ARG A 77 4.59 -1.26 -13.72
CA ARG A 77 5.02 -1.00 -15.09
C ARG A 77 5.99 0.17 -15.13
N ASN A 78 7.09 -0.02 -15.84
CA ASN A 78 8.18 0.94 -15.98
C ASN A 78 8.98 1.22 -14.69
N LEU A 79 8.81 0.41 -13.64
CA LEU A 79 9.73 0.39 -12.51
C LEU A 79 10.80 -0.66 -12.76
N ASP A 80 12.06 -0.26 -12.61
CA ASP A 80 13.17 -1.20 -12.50
C ASP A 80 13.31 -1.59 -11.03
N LEU A 81 12.91 -2.82 -10.72
CA LEU A 81 13.05 -3.40 -9.37
C LEU A 81 14.35 -4.17 -9.22
N THR A 82 15.25 -4.12 -10.21
CA THR A 82 16.57 -4.73 -10.05
C THR A 82 17.32 -3.98 -8.94
N PRO A 83 17.81 -4.68 -7.91
CA PRO A 83 18.63 -4.04 -6.91
C PRO A 83 19.89 -3.51 -7.60
N GLU A 84 20.21 -2.23 -7.33
CA GLU A 84 21.43 -1.60 -7.84
C GLU A 84 22.61 -2.46 -7.38
N THR A 85 23.15 -3.24 -8.31
CA THR A 85 24.26 -4.12 -8.00
C THR A 85 25.45 -3.20 -7.91
N GLU A 86 25.92 -2.93 -6.68
CA GLU A 86 27.11 -2.10 -6.41
C GLU A 86 28.32 -2.67 -7.15
N SER A 87 28.48 -2.29 -8.42
CA SER A 87 29.60 -2.65 -9.25
C SER A 87 30.64 -1.55 -9.20
N THR A 88 31.13 -1.16 -8.03
CA THR A 88 32.35 -0.33 -7.94
C THR A 88 33.07 -0.45 -6.59
N LYS A 89 33.91 -1.47 -6.42
CA LYS A 89 35.21 -1.28 -5.74
C LYS A 89 36.22 -2.37 -6.13
N LEU A 90 36.65 -2.36 -7.38
CA LEU A 90 37.91 -2.97 -7.83
C LEU A 90 38.47 -2.10 -8.96
N SER A 91 39.17 -1.04 -8.58
CA SER A 91 40.27 -0.43 -9.36
C SER A 91 41.27 0.17 -8.38
#